data_AF-A0A512NBS7-F1
#
_entry.id   AF-A0A512NBS7-F1
#
_cell.length_a   1.000
_cell.length_b   1.000
_cell.length_c   1.000
_cell.angle_alpha   90.00
_cell.angle_beta   90.00
_cell.angle_gamma   90.00
#
_symmetry.space_group_name_H-M   'P 1'
#
loop_
_entity.id
_entity.type
_entity.pdbx_description
1 polymer ?
#
loop_
_entity_poly.entity_id
_entity_poly.type
_entity_poly.pdbx_seq_one_letter_code
_entity_poly.pdbx_strand_id
1 'polypeptide(L)'
;MLSIPRWAILALGAALLLFGLAVHMGWLRDPSFAKSDYVGSIDVSADDAKLYRAVPFEWRVTSNAGSFTGTDTAYIRINNSGERPTICGWLRLDKGGNSIRATRWLSEARLFAGDMKLTALFVAPVDKAPGDGLTAGCLRIDEPTRPATDAPFKLEGSPVRE
;
A
#
# COMPACT_ATOMS: atom_id res chain seq x y z
N MET A 1 6.00 -39.97 -31.89
CA MET A 1 5.16 -38.94 -31.24
C MET A 1 4.80 -39.45 -29.85
N LEU A 2 5.38 -38.90 -28.78
CA LEU A 2 4.97 -39.27 -27.41
C LEU A 2 3.59 -38.65 -27.15
N SER A 3 2.57 -39.47 -26.92
CA SER A 3 1.26 -39.00 -26.48
C SER A 3 1.30 -38.73 -24.98
N ILE A 4 0.75 -37.59 -24.55
CA ILE A 4 0.61 -37.28 -23.13
C ILE A 4 -0.42 -38.26 -22.53
N PRO A 5 -0.07 -39.00 -21.48
CA PRO A 5 -0.98 -39.97 -20.90
C PRO A 5 -2.16 -39.25 -20.21
N ARG A 6 -3.37 -39.80 -20.34
CA ARG A 6 -4.62 -39.17 -19.86
C ARG A 6 -4.59 -38.84 -18.36
N TRP A 7 -3.90 -39.63 -17.56
CA TRP A 7 -3.74 -39.37 -16.13
C TRP A 7 -2.98 -38.07 -15.84
N ALA A 8 -2.04 -37.68 -16.70
CA ALA A 8 -1.29 -36.43 -16.54
C ALA A 8 -2.20 -35.21 -16.78
N ILE A 9 -3.14 -35.31 -17.72
CA ILE A 9 -4.14 -34.27 -17.98
C ILE A 9 -5.06 -34.12 -16.76
N LEU A 10 -5.51 -35.23 -16.19
CA LEU A 10 -6.36 -35.22 -14.99
C LEU A 10 -5.61 -34.68 -13.76
N ALA A 11 -4.34 -35.06 -13.58
CA ALA A 11 -3.49 -34.55 -12.50
C ALA A 11 -3.28 -33.04 -12.61
N LEU A 12 -3.05 -32.51 -13.82
CA LEU A 12 -2.94 -31.08 -14.06
C LEU A 12 -4.26 -30.35 -13.72
N GLY A 13 -5.40 -30.91 -14.13
CA GLY A 13 -6.72 -30.36 -13.80
C GLY A 13 -6.96 -30.30 -12.29
N ALA A 14 -6.63 -31.37 -11.57
CA ALA A 14 -6.72 -31.41 -10.11
C ALA A 14 -5.79 -30.39 -9.44
N ALA A 15 -4.55 -30.26 -9.93
CA ALA A 15 -3.59 -29.28 -9.41
C ALA A 15 -4.07 -27.84 -9.62
N LEU A 16 -4.64 -27.52 -10.79
CA LEU A 16 -5.19 -26.19 -11.07
C LEU A 16 -6.42 -25.87 -10.20
N LEU A 17 -7.29 -26.86 -9.94
CA LEU A 17 -8.44 -26.69 -9.04
C LEU A 17 -7.99 -26.44 -7.59
N LEU A 18 -7.02 -27.22 -7.10
CA LEU A 18 -6.45 -27.02 -5.76
C LEU A 18 -5.75 -25.68 -5.63
N PHE A 19 -5.02 -25.25 -6.66
CA PHE A 19 -4.40 -23.92 -6.71
C PHE A 19 -5.47 -22.82 -6.68
N GLY A 20 -6.53 -22.93 -7.50
CA GLY A 20 -7.65 -21.99 -7.49
C GLY A 20 -8.35 -21.91 -6.13
N LEU A 21 -8.56 -23.05 -5.47
CA LEU A 21 -9.10 -23.11 -4.11
C LEU A 21 -8.16 -22.46 -3.08
N ALA A 22 -6.87 -22.73 -3.13
CA ALA A 22 -5.89 -22.13 -2.22
C ALA A 22 -5.81 -20.60 -2.39
N VAL A 23 -5.90 -20.10 -3.62
CA VAL A 23 -6.00 -18.66 -3.89
C VAL A 23 -7.32 -18.08 -3.39
N HIS A 24 -8.45 -18.73 -3.68
CA HIS A 24 -9.79 -18.29 -3.22
C HIS A 24 -9.89 -18.23 -1.69
N MET A 25 -9.34 -19.23 -1.00
CA MET A 25 -9.28 -19.28 0.46
C MET A 25 -8.24 -18.32 1.06
N GLY A 26 -7.49 -17.59 0.22
CA GLY A 26 -6.49 -16.62 0.65
C GLY A 26 -5.20 -17.23 1.22
N TRP A 27 -5.00 -18.55 1.09
CA TRP A 27 -3.81 -19.25 1.60
C TRP A 27 -2.54 -18.89 0.83
N LEU A 28 -2.68 -18.37 -0.39
CA LEU A 28 -1.58 -17.93 -1.25
C LEU A 28 -1.47 -16.39 -1.34
N ARG A 29 -2.03 -15.63 -0.39
CA ARG A 29 -1.81 -14.16 -0.33
C ARG A 29 -0.33 -13.86 -0.17
N ASP A 30 0.17 -12.86 -0.88
CA ASP A 30 1.50 -12.30 -0.61
C ASP A 30 1.53 -11.91 0.88
N PRO A 31 2.45 -12.46 1.69
CA PRO A 31 2.45 -12.30 3.13
C PRO A 31 2.48 -10.83 3.54
N SER A 32 2.96 -9.92 2.69
CA SER A 32 2.92 -8.47 2.94
C SER A 32 1.49 -7.88 2.94
N PHE A 33 0.54 -8.44 2.18
CA PHE A 33 -0.86 -8.05 2.22
C PHE A 33 -1.64 -8.76 3.33
N ALA A 34 -1.18 -9.93 3.79
CA ALA A 34 -1.78 -10.62 4.93
C ALA A 34 -1.50 -9.92 6.28
N LYS A 35 -0.50 -9.03 6.33
CA LYS A 35 -0.13 -8.25 7.53
C LYS A 35 -1.06 -7.07 7.79
N SER A 36 -1.84 -6.66 6.79
CA SER A 36 -2.68 -5.48 6.92
C SER A 36 -3.90 -5.46 6.01
N ASP A 37 -5.05 -5.17 6.59
CA ASP A 37 -6.29 -4.91 5.88
C ASP A 37 -6.56 -3.40 5.73
N TYR A 38 -6.97 -2.97 4.53
CA TYR A 38 -7.50 -1.61 4.35
C TYR A 38 -8.83 -1.46 5.10
N VAL A 39 -8.96 -0.42 5.93
CA VAL A 39 -10.12 -0.21 6.82
C VAL A 39 -10.95 1.02 6.48
N GLY A 40 -10.52 1.82 5.50
CA GLY A 40 -11.26 3.00 5.05
C GLY A 40 -10.45 4.29 5.21
N SER A 41 -11.17 5.41 5.31
CA SER A 41 -10.61 6.74 5.51
C SER A 41 -11.09 7.39 6.80
N ILE A 42 -10.30 8.32 7.34
CA ILE A 42 -10.63 9.10 8.52
C ILE A 42 -10.37 10.59 8.25
N ASP A 43 -11.21 11.45 8.84
CA ASP A 43 -11.00 12.89 8.80
C ASP A 43 -9.76 13.28 9.62
N VAL A 44 -9.00 14.24 9.10
CA VAL A 44 -7.81 14.77 9.76
C VAL A 44 -8.06 16.22 10.14
N SER A 45 -8.19 16.45 11.45
CA SER A 45 -8.26 17.79 12.02
C SER A 45 -6.90 18.51 11.88
N ALA A 46 -6.91 19.84 12.01
CA ALA A 46 -5.68 20.63 11.98
C ALA A 46 -4.72 20.27 13.14
N ASP A 47 -5.25 19.86 14.30
CA ASP A 47 -4.45 19.42 15.43
C ASP A 47 -3.91 18.01 15.23
N ASP A 48 -4.74 17.09 14.71
CA ASP A 48 -4.34 15.72 14.39
C ASP A 48 -3.23 15.66 13.35
N ALA A 49 -3.21 16.60 12.40
CA ALA A 49 -2.17 16.68 11.38
C ALA A 49 -0.77 16.83 11.95
N LYS A 50 -0.62 17.43 13.15
CA LYS A 50 0.67 17.55 13.85
C LYS A 50 1.25 16.19 14.27
N LEU A 51 0.41 15.15 14.34
CA LEU A 51 0.81 13.79 14.69
C LEU A 51 1.30 13.00 13.46
N TYR A 52 1.08 13.51 12.25
CA TYR A 52 1.58 12.89 11.03
C TYR A 52 3.02 13.29 10.77
N ARG A 53 3.82 12.31 10.35
CA ARG A 53 5.23 12.51 9.99
C ARG A 53 5.37 12.63 8.48
N ALA A 54 6.16 13.60 8.04
CA ALA A 54 6.53 13.75 6.64
C ALA A 54 7.50 12.65 6.22
N VAL A 55 7.15 11.91 5.18
CA VAL A 55 7.92 10.80 4.62
C VAL A 55 8.20 11.13 3.14
N PRO A 56 9.38 11.68 2.84
CA PRO A 56 9.76 11.97 1.45
C PRO A 56 10.00 10.66 0.69
N PHE A 57 9.70 10.67 -0.61
CA PHE A 57 9.96 9.54 -1.49
C PHE A 57 10.23 10.00 -2.93
N GLU A 58 10.98 9.16 -3.64
CA GLU A 58 11.21 9.29 -5.07
C GLU A 58 10.31 8.33 -5.83
N TRP A 59 9.68 8.81 -6.89
CA TRP A 59 8.80 8.00 -7.72
C TRP A 59 9.23 8.06 -9.18
N ARG A 60 8.96 6.96 -9.89
CA ARG A 60 9.16 6.85 -11.33
C ARG A 60 8.00 6.15 -11.98
N VAL A 61 7.39 6.80 -12.97
CA VAL A 61 6.30 6.25 -13.77
C VAL A 61 6.67 6.33 -15.25
N THR A 62 6.51 5.22 -15.97
CA THR A 62 6.81 5.16 -17.39
C THR A 62 5.52 4.92 -18.18
N SER A 63 5.28 5.74 -19.19
CA SER A 63 4.13 5.63 -20.08
C SER A 63 4.58 5.65 -21.53
N ASN A 64 3.62 5.48 -22.46
CA ASN A 64 3.90 5.58 -23.89
C ASN A 64 4.42 6.98 -24.30
N ALA A 65 4.16 8.02 -23.48
CA ALA A 65 4.62 9.38 -23.72
C ALA A 65 6.04 9.67 -23.17
N GLY A 66 6.62 8.75 -22.39
CA GLY A 66 7.96 8.91 -21.81
C GLY A 66 8.09 8.37 -20.38
N SER A 67 9.28 8.54 -19.79
CA SER A 67 9.55 8.21 -18.39
C SER A 67 9.54 9.48 -17.55
N PHE A 68 8.70 9.51 -16.52
CA PHE A 68 8.53 10.62 -15.59
C PHE A 68 9.12 10.22 -14.24
N THR A 69 9.85 11.13 -13.62
CA THR A 69 10.41 10.95 -12.28
C THR A 69 10.12 12.19 -11.46
N GLY A 70 9.95 12.02 -10.16
CA GLY A 70 9.83 13.15 -9.24
C GLY A 70 10.05 12.75 -7.80
N THR A 71 10.01 13.75 -6.94
CA THR A 71 10.02 13.62 -5.49
C THR A 71 8.69 14.12 -4.95
N ASP A 72 8.18 13.47 -3.92
CA ASP A 72 6.97 13.89 -3.23
C ASP A 72 7.06 13.53 -1.73
N THR A 73 6.08 13.95 -0.93
CA THR A 73 6.05 13.71 0.52
C THR A 73 4.69 13.21 0.96
N ALA A 74 4.66 11.99 1.46
CA ALA A 74 3.49 11.43 2.12
C ALA A 74 3.51 11.81 3.62
N TYR A 75 2.34 12.01 4.20
CA TYR A 75 2.18 12.24 5.63
C TYR A 75 1.59 11.00 6.25
N ILE A 76 2.30 10.37 7.19
CA ILE A 76 1.94 9.06 7.74
C ILE A 76 1.96 9.09 9.27
N ARG A 77 0.97 8.44 9.91
CA ARG A 77 0.94 8.22 11.37
C ARG A 77 0.67 6.76 11.70
N ILE A 78 1.29 6.29 12.79
CA ILE A 78 0.88 5.06 13.49
C ILE A 78 -0.04 5.47 14.63
N ASN A 79 -1.21 4.84 14.72
CA ASN A 79 -2.11 4.94 15.86
C ASN A 79 -2.19 3.58 16.57
N ASN A 80 -1.67 3.55 17.80
CA ASN A 80 -1.66 2.37 18.67
C ASN A 80 -2.73 2.42 19.77
N SER A 81 -3.65 3.40 19.77
CA SER A 81 -4.63 3.60 20.84
C SER A 81 -5.79 2.59 20.83
N GLY A 82 -6.01 1.90 19.72
CA GLY A 82 -7.09 0.93 19.55
C GLY A 82 -6.71 -0.50 19.96
N GLU A 83 -7.67 -1.41 19.81
CA GLU A 83 -7.44 -2.85 19.99
C GLU A 83 -6.39 -3.39 19.01
N ARG A 84 -6.43 -2.91 17.77
CA ARG A 84 -5.43 -3.19 16.73
C ARG A 84 -4.76 -1.88 16.27
N PRO A 85 -3.43 -1.88 16.06
CA PRO A 85 -2.75 -0.74 15.47
C PRO A 85 -3.31 -0.39 14.10
N THR A 86 -3.39 0.91 13.80
CA THR A 86 -3.70 1.40 12.47
C THR A 86 -2.58 2.31 11.98
N ILE A 87 -2.34 2.29 10.67
CA ILE A 87 -1.45 3.23 10.01
C ILE A 87 -2.28 4.00 9.00
N CYS A 88 -2.26 5.31 9.11
CA CYS A 88 -3.01 6.20 8.24
C CYS A 88 -2.09 7.15 7.52
N GLY A 89 -2.42 7.47 6.27
CA GLY A 89 -1.58 8.33 5.46
C GLY A 89 -2.33 9.08 4.37
N TRP A 90 -1.75 10.20 3.98
CA TRP A 90 -2.26 11.05 2.90
C TRP A 90 -1.13 11.69 2.11
N LEU A 91 -1.42 12.05 0.86
CA LEU A 91 -0.53 12.73 -0.08
C LEU A 91 -1.26 13.94 -0.65
N ARG A 92 -0.62 15.11 -0.60
CA ARG A 92 -1.24 16.32 -1.16
C ARG A 92 -1.17 16.31 -2.68
N LEU A 93 -2.31 16.52 -3.32
CA LEU A 93 -2.37 16.70 -4.76
C LEU A 93 -1.82 18.06 -5.16
N ASP A 94 -0.88 18.04 -6.08
CA ASP A 94 -0.39 19.22 -6.77
C ASP A 94 -1.25 19.53 -8.00
N LYS A 95 -1.32 20.80 -8.39
CA LYS A 95 -2.05 21.22 -9.60
C LYS A 95 -1.34 20.79 -10.89
N GLY A 96 -0.08 20.36 -10.80
CA GLY A 96 0.77 19.95 -11.93
C GLY A 96 0.59 18.48 -12.36
N GLY A 97 -0.14 17.66 -11.60
CA GLY A 97 -0.38 16.25 -11.91
C GLY A 97 0.79 15.31 -11.58
N ASN A 98 1.87 15.81 -10.99
CA ASN A 98 2.98 14.98 -10.49
C ASN A 98 2.52 14.08 -9.35
N SER A 99 1.68 14.61 -8.48
CA SER A 99 1.05 13.88 -7.37
C SER A 99 0.16 12.73 -7.86
N ILE A 100 -0.47 12.84 -9.03
CA ILE A 100 -1.24 11.74 -9.65
C ILE A 100 -0.29 10.62 -10.11
N ARG A 101 0.89 10.95 -10.63
CA ARG A 101 1.91 9.94 -10.97
C ARG A 101 2.51 9.33 -9.69
N ALA A 102 2.69 10.14 -8.66
CA ALA A 102 3.14 9.66 -7.35
C ALA A 102 2.13 8.68 -6.73
N THR A 103 0.82 8.93 -6.81
CA THR A 103 -0.21 7.96 -6.35
C THR A 103 -0.18 6.68 -7.15
N ARG A 104 0.06 6.76 -8.46
CA ARG A 104 0.25 5.56 -9.29
C ARG A 104 1.44 4.73 -8.81
N TRP A 105 2.56 5.38 -8.52
CA TRP A 105 3.73 4.69 -7.97
C TRP A 105 3.44 4.09 -6.58
N LEU A 106 2.71 4.81 -5.71
CA LEU A 106 2.33 4.33 -4.37
C LEU A 106 1.46 3.07 -4.40
N SER A 107 0.76 2.78 -5.50
CA SER A 107 -0.02 1.56 -5.64
C SER A 107 0.82 0.28 -5.63
N GLU A 108 2.10 0.37 -6.00
CA GLU A 108 3.05 -0.74 -5.99
C GLU A 108 4.15 -0.57 -4.93
N ALA A 109 4.29 0.64 -4.37
CA ALA A 109 5.27 0.94 -3.36
C ALA A 109 4.97 0.27 -2.01
N ARG A 110 6.02 0.17 -1.21
CA ARG A 110 6.01 -0.42 0.12
C ARG A 110 6.43 0.61 1.14
N LEU A 111 5.69 0.66 2.24
CA LEU A 111 6.05 1.39 3.44
C LEU A 111 6.79 0.44 4.39
N PHE A 112 7.97 0.84 4.80
CA PHE A 112 8.68 0.27 5.93
C PHE A 112 8.38 1.09 7.18
N ALA A 113 7.93 0.45 8.23
CA ALA A 113 7.69 1.02 9.56
C ALA A 113 8.53 0.24 10.57
N GLY A 114 9.76 0.69 10.81
CA GLY A 114 10.79 -0.15 11.42
C GLY A 114 11.06 -1.38 10.56
N ASP A 115 10.96 -2.57 11.15
CA ASP A 115 11.16 -3.85 10.45
C ASP A 115 9.90 -4.36 9.74
N MET A 116 8.77 -3.67 9.89
CA MET A 116 7.50 -4.05 9.27
C MET A 116 7.40 -3.50 7.86
N LYS A 117 7.04 -4.36 6.90
CA LYS A 117 6.83 -3.99 5.50
C LYS A 117 5.36 -4.10 5.11
N LEU A 118 4.79 -3.01 4.61
CA LEU A 118 3.37 -2.84 4.30
C LEU A 118 3.20 -2.27 2.89
N THR A 119 2.05 -2.48 2.26
CA THR A 119 1.71 -1.83 0.99
C THR A 119 1.36 -0.36 1.22
N ALA A 120 1.84 0.55 0.38
CA ALA A 120 1.61 1.99 0.54
C ALA A 120 0.28 2.50 -0.07
N LEU A 121 -0.50 1.63 -0.71
CA LEU A 121 -1.77 1.96 -1.39
C LEU A 121 -2.81 2.66 -0.49
N PHE A 122 -2.73 2.52 0.83
CA PHE A 122 -3.63 3.20 1.76
C PHE A 122 -3.41 4.72 1.82
N VAL A 123 -2.28 5.25 1.32
CA VAL A 123 -1.98 6.68 1.34
C VAL A 123 -2.95 7.39 0.39
N ALA A 124 -3.91 8.11 0.96
CA ALA A 124 -4.98 8.75 0.20
C ALA A 124 -4.51 10.05 -0.47
N PRO A 125 -4.76 10.26 -1.78
CA PRO A 125 -4.58 11.56 -2.40
C PRO A 125 -5.63 12.56 -1.92
N VAL A 126 -5.19 13.76 -1.55
CA VAL A 126 -6.06 14.82 -1.03
C VAL A 126 -5.72 16.18 -1.64
N ASP A 127 -6.73 16.96 -1.99
CA ASP A 127 -6.61 18.33 -2.48
C ASP A 127 -6.78 19.38 -1.36
N LYS A 128 -7.42 18.99 -0.25
CA LYS A 128 -7.73 19.85 0.90
C LYS A 128 -6.58 19.95 1.89
N ALA A 129 -6.59 21.01 2.70
CA ALA A 129 -5.66 21.16 3.82
C ALA A 129 -6.21 20.49 5.09
N PRO A 130 -5.35 20.17 6.08
CA PRO A 130 -5.80 19.70 7.39
C PRO A 130 -6.83 20.62 8.03
N GLY A 131 -7.90 20.05 8.59
CA GLY A 131 -9.02 20.80 9.17
C GLY A 131 -10.12 21.21 8.17
N ASP A 132 -9.84 21.19 6.86
CA ASP A 132 -10.82 21.55 5.82
C ASP A 132 -11.55 20.32 5.25
N GLY A 133 -11.69 19.26 6.05
CA GLY A 133 -12.25 17.97 5.61
C GLY A 133 -11.28 17.13 4.78
N LEU A 134 -9.98 17.19 5.12
CA LEU A 134 -8.95 16.27 4.64
C LEU A 134 -9.23 14.86 5.17
N THR A 135 -9.10 13.85 4.30
CA THR A 135 -9.23 12.44 4.71
C THR A 135 -7.93 11.67 4.49
N ALA A 136 -7.46 10.96 5.52
CA ALA A 136 -6.37 10.02 5.38
C ALA A 136 -6.92 8.62 5.15
N GLY A 137 -6.33 7.85 4.24
CA GLY A 137 -6.63 6.42 4.13
C GLY A 137 -5.89 5.66 5.21
N CYS A 138 -6.47 4.54 5.67
CA CYS A 138 -5.95 3.77 6.79
C CYS A 138 -5.88 2.27 6.48
N LEU A 139 -4.82 1.66 6.97
CA LEU A 139 -4.67 0.21 7.08
C LEU A 139 -4.72 -0.19 8.57
N ARG A 140 -5.23 -1.37 8.84
CA ARG A 140 -5.17 -2.03 10.14
C ARG A 140 -4.05 -3.05 10.09
N ILE A 141 -3.25 -3.14 11.13
CA ILE A 141 -2.21 -4.15 11.24
C ILE A 141 -2.81 -5.36 11.95
N ASP A 142 -2.77 -6.51 11.31
CA ASP A 142 -3.37 -7.74 11.81
C ASP A 142 -2.35 -8.68 12.48
N GLU A 143 -1.06 -8.33 12.46
CA GLU A 143 -0.01 -9.03 13.20
C GLU A 143 -0.06 -8.74 14.72
N PRO A 144 0.35 -9.72 15.57
CA PRO A 144 0.47 -9.50 17.01
C PRO A 144 1.54 -8.47 17.37
N THR A 145 2.55 -8.31 16.51
CA THR A 145 3.64 -7.36 16.66
C THR A 145 3.18 -5.95 16.32
N ARG A 146 3.08 -5.10 17.35
CA ARG A 146 2.74 -3.69 17.19
C ARG A 146 4.01 -2.88 16.86
N PRO A 147 4.03 -2.09 15.77
CA PRO A 147 5.14 -1.19 15.52
C PRO A 147 5.17 -0.09 16.58
N ALA A 148 6.37 0.30 17.01
CA ALA A 148 6.54 1.45 17.90
C ALA A 148 5.95 2.71 17.24
N THR A 149 5.27 3.57 18.01
CA THR A 149 4.60 4.77 17.48
C THR A 149 5.59 5.70 16.75
N ASP A 150 6.85 5.70 17.18
CA ASP A 150 7.96 6.48 16.63
C ASP A 150 8.83 5.69 15.64
N ALA A 151 8.47 4.45 15.29
CA ALA A 151 9.23 3.61 14.36
C ALA A 151 9.59 4.37 13.07
N PRO A 152 10.82 4.29 12.55
CA PRO A 152 11.22 5.05 11.37
C PRO A 152 10.38 4.63 10.15
N PHE A 153 10.02 5.60 9.31
CA PHE A 153 9.31 5.36 8.07
C PHE A 153 10.23 5.46 6.86
N LYS A 154 10.05 4.56 5.89
CA LYS A 154 10.67 4.66 4.57
C LYS A 154 9.70 4.18 3.50
N LEU A 155 9.56 4.93 2.42
CA LEU A 155 8.80 4.52 1.25
C LEU A 155 9.77 4.09 0.15
N GLU A 156 9.57 2.90 -0.40
CA GLU A 156 10.35 2.38 -1.52
C GLU A 156 9.47 1.61 -2.50
N GLY A 157 9.88 1.58 -3.76
CA GLY A 157 9.11 0.93 -4.81
C GLY A 157 9.86 0.95 -6.13
N SER A 158 9.56 -0.03 -6.97
CA SER A 158 10.10 -0.10 -8.33
C SER A 158 9.46 0.95 -9.23
N PRO A 159 10.08 1.29 -10.38
CA PRO A 159 9.41 2.06 -11.42
C PRO A 159 8.13 1.36 -11.87
N VAL A 160 7.05 2.14 -12.03
CA VAL A 160 5.71 1.62 -12.37
C VAL A 160 5.36 1.99 -13.81
N ARG A 161 4.56 1.16 -14.49
CA ARG A 161 4.07 1.44 -15.85
C ARG A 161 2.63 1.98 -15.81
N GLU A 162 2.41 3.05 -16.56
CA GLU A 162 1.08 3.62 -16.89
C GLU A 162 0.38 2.78 -17.96
#